data_AF-A0A2S7QGM7-F1
#
_entry.id   AF-A0A2S7QGM7-F1
#
_cell.length_a   1.000
_cell.length_b   1.000
_cell.length_c   1.000
_cell.angle_alpha   90.00
_cell.angle_beta   90.00
_cell.angle_gamma   90.00
#
_symmetry.space_group_name_H-M   'P 1'
#
loop_
_entity.id
_entity.type
_entity.pdbx_description
1 polymer ?
#
loop_
_entity_poly.entity_id
_entity_poly.type
_entity_poly.pdbx_seq_one_letter_code
_entity_poly.pdbx_strand_id
1 'polypeptide(L)'
;MPSVEEQTASGTNNLQKVTSNGSNNASGYTHTLAVPGEDGNGPIEVPASRSSIAETDALMHSLSLENKVNGRRGSRNSFGASLPIPRAKRQSRLSSVVTSDRPTRPGMPAIQPTREILSSQVQDIAKAKTLAAKDMAFAFDIDGVLVHGDRLIPEGKRALEILNGDNELGIKIPHIFLTNGSGKPEAARCEQLSRILGNPVSTEQFIQSHTPMSALAEYYDTVLVVGGENYQCREVAKLYGFKDIIVPNDIVASIPTISPLKEFFTAEQRATSTPRDFSKVKIDAILVFSDSRDYATDLQIIMDLLQSEDGVLGTRAKDPVSQRIPIYFSQGDLLCPTEHPTPRMSQGTFRIALEAIYKSITGVELERVVYGKPETATYKYADEIMASWMETIHGEEKLPKNIYMVGDNPASDIIGGNNYGWNTCLVRTGAS
;
A
#
# COMPACT_ATOMS: atom_id res chain seq x y z
N MET A 1 56.24 -15.14 50.11
CA MET A 1 56.97 -15.76 48.98
C MET A 1 55.90 -16.16 47.96
N PRO A 2 56.09 -15.80 46.69
CA PRO A 2 55.33 -14.74 45.98
C PRO A 2 54.41 -15.38 44.90
N SER A 3 53.63 -14.73 44.04
CA SER A 3 53.35 -13.34 43.63
C SER A 3 52.11 -13.43 42.73
N VAL A 4 51.25 -12.42 42.79
CA VAL A 4 50.14 -12.17 41.87
C VAL A 4 50.73 -11.68 40.54
N GLU A 5 50.35 -12.32 39.43
CA GLU A 5 50.52 -11.75 38.08
C GLU A 5 49.15 -11.56 37.43
N GLU A 6 48.87 -10.30 37.18
CA GLU A 6 47.77 -9.74 36.41
C GLU A 6 48.14 -9.83 34.92
N GLN A 7 47.34 -10.53 34.11
CA GLN A 7 47.41 -10.42 32.66
C GLN A 7 46.04 -10.06 32.08
N THR A 8 46.00 -8.84 31.59
CA THR A 8 44.99 -8.23 30.74
C THR A 8 44.98 -8.90 29.37
N ALA A 9 43.81 -9.38 28.92
CA ALA A 9 43.62 -9.86 27.56
C ALA A 9 42.57 -8.99 26.85
N SER A 10 43.06 -8.20 25.90
CA SER A 10 42.30 -7.41 24.94
C SER A 10 41.50 -8.31 23.99
N GLY A 11 40.17 -8.26 24.05
CA GLY A 11 39.30 -8.87 23.05
C GLY A 11 39.14 -7.99 21.83
N THR A 12 39.94 -8.21 20.79
CA THR A 12 39.74 -7.62 19.46
C THR A 12 38.57 -8.32 18.75
N ASN A 13 37.52 -7.55 18.45
CA ASN A 13 36.41 -7.94 17.58
C ASN A 13 36.88 -8.22 16.15
N ASN A 14 36.83 -9.49 15.72
CA ASN A 14 36.94 -9.87 14.31
C ASN A 14 35.58 -10.35 13.79
N LEU A 15 34.75 -9.39 13.38
CA LEU A 15 33.60 -9.65 12.51
C LEU A 15 34.12 -9.83 11.07
N GLN A 16 34.21 -11.09 10.63
CA GLN A 16 34.51 -11.40 9.24
C GLN A 16 33.34 -10.96 8.34
N LYS A 17 33.67 -10.03 7.44
CA LYS A 17 32.83 -9.51 6.37
C LYS A 17 32.66 -10.61 5.31
N VAL A 18 31.49 -11.26 5.27
CA VAL A 18 31.16 -12.20 4.19
C VAL A 18 30.78 -11.38 2.95
N THR A 19 31.69 -11.33 1.99
CA THR A 19 31.46 -10.80 0.65
C THR A 19 30.74 -11.85 -0.19
N SER A 20 29.49 -11.59 -0.58
CA SER A 20 28.78 -12.39 -1.57
C SER A 20 29.28 -12.04 -2.98
N ASN A 21 30.00 -12.97 -3.60
CA ASN A 21 30.41 -12.87 -5.00
C ASN A 21 29.18 -13.04 -5.90
N GLY A 22 28.86 -12.00 -6.66
CA GLY A 22 27.90 -12.05 -7.77
C GLY A 22 28.42 -12.96 -8.88
N SER A 23 27.57 -13.88 -9.34
CA SER A 23 27.77 -14.58 -10.61
C SER A 23 26.69 -14.12 -11.58
N ASN A 24 27.13 -13.36 -12.57
CA ASN A 24 26.38 -13.02 -13.77
C ASN A 24 26.17 -14.29 -14.60
N ASN A 25 24.91 -14.69 -14.80
CA ASN A 25 24.49 -15.37 -16.02
C ASN A 25 23.00 -15.09 -16.25
N ALA A 26 22.75 -13.96 -16.92
CA ALA A 26 21.46 -13.61 -17.48
C ALA A 26 21.27 -14.37 -18.79
N SER A 27 20.45 -15.41 -18.77
CA SER A 27 19.80 -15.95 -19.96
C SER A 27 18.30 -15.72 -19.79
N GLY A 28 17.81 -14.70 -20.49
CA GLY A 28 16.44 -14.19 -20.37
C GLY A 28 15.40 -15.16 -20.91
N TYR A 29 14.28 -15.27 -20.18
CA TYR A 29 13.00 -15.74 -20.68
C TYR A 29 11.89 -15.02 -19.89
N THR A 30 11.19 -14.13 -20.58
CA THR A 30 9.99 -13.42 -20.13
C THR A 30 8.76 -14.31 -20.32
N HIS A 31 8.12 -14.71 -19.22
CA HIS A 31 6.73 -15.16 -19.22
C HIS A 31 5.87 -14.01 -18.68
N THR A 32 5.50 -13.10 -19.58
CA THR A 32 4.44 -12.11 -19.34
C THR A 32 3.11 -12.74 -19.72
N LEU A 33 2.09 -12.59 -18.88
CA LEU A 33 0.69 -12.82 -19.26
C LEU A 33 0.41 -12.05 -20.56
N ALA A 34 -0.31 -12.67 -21.48
CA ALA A 34 -0.67 -12.07 -22.75
C ALA A 34 -1.52 -10.81 -22.50
N VAL A 35 -1.09 -9.68 -23.08
CA VAL A 35 -1.77 -8.39 -23.08
C VAL A 35 -2.84 -8.37 -24.16
N PRO A 36 -4.12 -8.12 -23.85
CA PRO A 36 -5.06 -7.57 -24.81
C PRO A 36 -5.26 -6.07 -24.51
N GLY A 37 -4.79 -5.21 -25.43
CA GLY A 37 -5.17 -3.79 -25.47
C GLY A 37 -4.00 -2.83 -25.69
N GLU A 38 -3.71 -2.49 -26.94
CA GLU A 38 -2.87 -1.34 -27.34
C GLU A 38 -3.58 0.02 -27.15
N ASP A 39 -4.74 0.04 -26.50
CA ASP A 39 -5.44 1.27 -26.18
C ASP A 39 -5.04 1.69 -24.76
N GLY A 40 -4.40 2.85 -24.60
CA GLY A 40 -3.85 3.38 -23.35
C GLY A 40 -4.83 3.66 -22.20
N ASN A 41 -5.95 2.93 -22.13
CA ASN A 41 -7.01 3.01 -21.12
C ASN A 41 -6.92 1.95 -20.00
N GLY A 42 -6.06 0.93 -20.11
CA GLY A 42 -5.92 -0.11 -19.09
C GLY A 42 -5.02 0.26 -17.89
N PRO A 43 -4.95 -0.57 -16.84
CA PRO A 43 -4.13 -0.38 -15.65
C PRO A 43 -2.65 -0.12 -15.95
N ILE A 44 -1.97 0.61 -15.06
CA ILE A 44 -0.52 0.81 -15.15
C ILE A 44 0.16 -0.39 -14.50
N GLU A 45 0.99 -1.09 -15.27
CA GLU A 45 1.81 -2.19 -14.77
C GLU A 45 3.10 -1.68 -14.11
N VAL A 46 3.34 -2.05 -12.85
CA VAL A 46 4.51 -1.63 -12.06
C VAL A 46 5.35 -2.85 -11.68
N PRO A 47 6.64 -2.93 -12.04
CA PRO A 47 7.49 -4.05 -11.61
C PRO A 47 7.50 -4.19 -10.09
N ALA A 48 7.38 -5.43 -9.58
CA ALA A 48 7.46 -5.69 -8.15
C ALA A 48 8.82 -5.29 -7.57
N SER A 49 8.79 -4.57 -6.44
CA SER A 49 9.97 -4.16 -5.67
C SER A 49 10.56 -5.28 -4.82
N ARG A 50 9.78 -6.32 -4.54
CA ARG A 50 10.16 -7.48 -3.72
C ARG A 50 9.91 -8.79 -4.45
N SER A 51 10.60 -9.83 -4.00
CA SER A 51 10.33 -11.21 -4.42
C SER A 51 8.85 -11.54 -4.20
N SER A 52 8.21 -12.13 -5.21
CA SER A 52 6.86 -12.71 -5.06
C SER A 52 6.88 -13.95 -4.17
N ILE A 53 8.04 -14.58 -4.00
CA ILE A 53 8.25 -15.76 -3.15
C ILE A 53 8.53 -15.30 -1.71
N ALA A 54 7.77 -15.85 -0.76
CA ALA A 54 7.99 -15.65 0.67
C ALA A 54 9.40 -16.05 1.13
N GLU A 55 9.87 -15.44 2.22
CA GLU A 55 11.19 -15.69 2.81
C GLU A 55 11.04 -16.15 4.27
N THR A 56 10.10 -17.06 4.53
CA THR A 56 9.77 -17.48 5.91
C THR A 56 10.82 -18.38 6.55
N ASP A 57 11.66 -19.05 5.76
CA ASP A 57 12.74 -19.91 6.26
C ASP A 57 13.67 -19.19 7.27
N ALA A 58 13.90 -17.88 7.11
CA ALA A 58 14.72 -17.11 8.05
C ALA A 58 14.06 -16.89 9.42
N LEU A 59 12.74 -17.04 9.50
CA LEU A 59 11.93 -16.76 10.69
C LEU A 59 11.48 -18.02 11.44
N MET A 60 11.65 -19.21 10.83
CA MET A 60 11.21 -20.47 11.40
C MET A 60 12.36 -21.24 12.06
N HIS A 61 12.14 -21.73 13.28
CA HIS A 61 13.01 -22.76 13.83
C HIS A 61 12.76 -24.07 13.07
N SER A 62 13.84 -24.77 12.72
CA SER A 62 13.77 -26.10 12.10
C SER A 62 13.24 -27.13 13.10
N LEU A 63 11.92 -27.16 13.28
CA LEU A 63 11.22 -28.29 13.89
C LEU A 63 11.14 -29.37 12.83
N SER A 64 12.17 -30.22 12.80
CA SER A 64 12.38 -31.28 11.82
C SER A 64 11.14 -32.18 11.69
N LEU A 65 10.39 -32.00 10.61
CA LEU A 65 9.84 -33.12 9.85
C LEU A 65 10.66 -33.19 8.57
N GLU A 66 11.55 -34.19 8.49
CA GLU A 66 12.24 -34.56 7.26
C GLU A 66 11.20 -34.99 6.21
N ASN A 67 10.63 -34.02 5.50
CA ASN A 67 10.03 -34.30 4.21
C ASN A 67 11.16 -34.30 3.19
N LYS A 68 11.68 -35.50 2.89
CA LYS A 68 12.51 -35.75 1.70
C LYS A 68 11.74 -35.27 0.47
N VAL A 69 12.03 -34.07 0.01
CA VAL A 69 11.58 -33.60 -1.30
C VAL A 69 12.83 -33.35 -2.13
N ASN A 70 13.04 -34.26 -3.09
CA ASN A 70 13.96 -34.12 -4.21
C ASN A 70 13.92 -32.70 -4.76
N GLY A 71 15.09 -32.12 -5.03
CA GLY A 71 15.31 -30.73 -5.48
C GLY A 71 14.31 -30.20 -6.50
N ARG A 72 13.14 -29.79 -6.02
CA ARG A 72 12.10 -29.12 -6.80
C ARG A 72 12.48 -27.65 -6.84
N ARG A 73 13.03 -27.26 -7.99
CA ARG A 73 13.21 -25.86 -8.40
C ARG A 73 11.87 -25.13 -8.26
N GLY A 74 11.92 -23.87 -7.82
CA GLY A 74 10.74 -23.01 -7.71
C GLY A 74 9.86 -23.05 -8.96
N SER A 75 8.55 -22.88 -8.75
CA SER A 75 7.53 -22.92 -9.80
C SER A 75 7.97 -22.15 -11.05
N ARG A 76 7.81 -22.77 -12.23
CA ARG A 76 8.08 -22.12 -13.53
C ARG A 76 6.97 -21.13 -13.91
N ASN A 77 5.90 -21.06 -13.10
CA ASN A 77 4.86 -20.03 -13.16
C ASN A 77 5.17 -18.91 -12.15
N SER A 78 6.43 -18.55 -11.97
CA SER A 78 6.78 -17.35 -11.22
C SER A 78 6.12 -16.16 -11.92
N PHE A 79 5.21 -15.47 -11.25
CA PHE A 79 4.77 -14.17 -11.70
C PHE A 79 6.03 -13.29 -11.70
N GLY A 80 6.52 -12.91 -12.88
CA GLY A 80 7.44 -11.78 -13.03
C GLY A 80 6.69 -10.48 -12.75
N ALA A 81 6.06 -10.42 -11.58
CA ALA A 81 4.78 -9.75 -11.35
C ALA A 81 4.93 -8.24 -11.55
N SER A 82 4.37 -7.74 -12.64
CA SER A 82 3.92 -6.37 -12.63
C SER A 82 2.67 -6.30 -11.74
N LEU A 83 2.63 -5.30 -10.86
CA LEU A 83 1.45 -4.95 -10.07
C LEU A 83 0.64 -3.95 -10.88
N PRO A 84 -0.61 -4.27 -11.26
CA PRO A 84 -1.49 -3.29 -11.86
C PRO A 84 -1.91 -2.29 -10.79
N ILE A 85 -1.82 -1.00 -11.14
CA ILE A 85 -2.40 0.11 -10.38
C ILE A 85 -3.39 0.87 -11.27
N PRO A 86 -4.44 1.49 -10.69
CA PRO A 86 -5.39 2.27 -11.46
C PRO A 86 -4.73 3.52 -12.05
N ARG A 87 -5.23 3.98 -13.19
CA ARG A 87 -4.92 5.33 -13.69
C ARG A 87 -5.81 6.36 -13.00
N ALA A 88 -5.26 7.54 -12.69
CA ALA A 88 -6.11 8.67 -12.31
C ALA A 88 -7.07 9.03 -13.45
N LYS A 89 -8.32 9.38 -13.14
CA LYS A 89 -9.32 9.77 -14.16
C LYS A 89 -8.91 11.10 -14.78
N ARG A 90 -8.42 11.09 -16.02
CA ARG A 90 -8.22 12.30 -16.83
C ARG A 90 -9.56 13.01 -17.04
N GLN A 91 -9.80 14.12 -16.34
CA GLN A 91 -10.86 15.04 -16.74
C GLN A 91 -10.36 15.83 -17.94
N SER A 92 -10.68 15.40 -19.16
CA SER A 92 -10.35 16.18 -20.35
C SER A 92 -11.10 17.52 -20.32
N ARG A 93 -10.40 18.63 -20.05
CA ARG A 93 -10.90 19.98 -20.33
C ARG A 93 -9.91 20.74 -21.19
N LEU A 94 -10.26 20.86 -22.48
CA LEU A 94 -9.75 21.87 -23.40
C LEU A 94 -9.94 23.26 -22.76
N SER A 95 -8.85 23.93 -22.40
CA SER A 95 -8.83 25.35 -22.08
C SER A 95 -8.07 26.10 -23.16
N SER A 96 -8.77 26.50 -24.21
CA SER A 96 -8.29 27.52 -25.15
C SER A 96 -8.54 28.90 -24.55
N VAL A 97 -7.53 29.50 -23.93
CA VAL A 97 -7.56 30.93 -23.58
C VAL A 97 -6.56 31.64 -24.48
N VAL A 98 -7.09 32.25 -25.55
CA VAL A 98 -6.40 33.18 -26.43
C VAL A 98 -6.36 34.53 -25.72
N THR A 99 -5.19 34.96 -25.24
CA THR A 99 -4.98 36.37 -24.85
C THR A 99 -4.33 37.11 -26.00
N SER A 100 -4.97 38.21 -26.38
CA SER A 100 -4.66 39.08 -27.51
C SER A 100 -3.39 39.90 -27.28
N ASP A 101 -2.49 39.87 -28.28
CA ASP A 101 -1.36 40.76 -28.41
C ASP A 101 -1.80 42.22 -28.62
N ARG A 102 -1.14 43.15 -27.92
CA ARG A 102 -1.12 44.58 -28.27
C ARG A 102 0.34 45.02 -28.50
N PRO A 103 0.63 45.79 -29.57
CA PRO A 103 2.00 46.22 -29.87
C PRO A 103 2.40 47.45 -29.04
N THR A 104 3.51 47.36 -28.33
CA THR A 104 4.18 48.50 -27.68
C THR A 104 5.24 49.10 -28.61
N ARG A 105 5.25 50.44 -28.73
CA ARG A 105 6.27 51.20 -29.46
C ARG A 105 7.51 51.42 -28.59
N PRO A 106 8.72 51.56 -29.17
CA PRO A 106 9.96 51.74 -28.40
C PRO A 106 10.23 53.22 -28.10
N GLY A 107 10.62 53.53 -26.87
CA GLY A 107 11.14 54.87 -26.54
C GLY A 107 11.50 55.06 -25.06
N MET A 108 12.81 55.07 -24.77
CA MET A 108 13.54 55.60 -23.59
C MET A 108 13.21 55.04 -22.18
N PRO A 109 14.21 54.60 -21.40
CA PRO A 109 13.98 54.14 -20.03
C PRO A 109 13.67 55.32 -19.09
N ALA A 110 12.51 55.27 -18.44
CA ALA A 110 12.21 56.15 -17.33
C ALA A 110 13.06 55.73 -16.11
N ILE A 111 13.71 56.70 -15.47
CA ILE A 111 14.45 56.49 -14.22
C ILE A 111 13.42 56.15 -13.14
N GLN A 112 13.32 54.86 -12.78
CA GLN A 112 12.38 54.38 -11.77
C GLN A 112 12.83 54.81 -10.37
N PRO A 113 11.94 55.35 -9.53
CA PRO A 113 12.23 55.65 -8.13
C PRO A 113 12.62 54.38 -7.37
N THR A 114 13.57 54.48 -6.45
CA THR A 114 14.10 53.36 -5.65
C THR A 114 13.02 52.55 -4.91
N ARG A 115 11.86 53.16 -4.60
CA ARG A 115 10.70 52.46 -4.02
C ARG A 115 10.00 51.50 -4.99
N GLU A 116 9.95 51.82 -6.28
CA GLU A 116 9.36 50.93 -7.29
C GLU A 116 10.26 49.71 -7.53
N ILE A 117 11.58 49.91 -7.56
CA ILE A 117 12.58 48.83 -7.66
C ILE A 117 12.48 47.88 -6.45
N LEU A 118 12.32 48.43 -5.24
CA LEU A 118 12.12 47.60 -4.04
C LEU A 118 10.78 46.86 -4.08
N SER A 119 9.71 47.51 -4.56
CA SER A 119 8.39 46.87 -4.67
C SER A 119 8.37 45.76 -5.73
N SER A 120 9.06 45.94 -6.86
CA SER A 120 9.16 44.91 -7.90
C SER A 120 10.04 43.74 -7.43
N GLN A 121 11.16 44.02 -6.75
CA GLN A 121 11.97 42.96 -6.12
C GLN A 121 11.19 42.16 -5.07
N VAL A 122 10.38 42.83 -4.23
CA VAL A 122 9.52 42.15 -3.26
C VAL A 122 8.44 41.31 -3.94
N GLN A 123 7.83 41.80 -5.02
CA GLN A 123 6.87 41.04 -5.83
C GLN A 123 7.51 39.83 -6.52
N ASP A 124 8.73 39.97 -7.05
CA ASP A 124 9.47 38.89 -7.69
C ASP A 124 9.88 37.82 -6.67
N ILE A 125 10.30 38.22 -5.47
CA ILE A 125 10.59 37.30 -4.36
C ILE A 125 9.32 36.57 -3.91
N ALA A 126 8.20 37.28 -3.76
CA ALA A 126 6.92 36.67 -3.41
C ALA A 126 6.46 35.67 -4.48
N LYS A 127 6.62 36.02 -5.76
CA LYS A 127 6.30 35.14 -6.90
C LYS A 127 7.20 33.90 -6.92
N ALA A 128 8.51 34.07 -6.69
CA ALA A 128 9.46 32.96 -6.62
C ALA A 128 9.17 32.02 -5.43
N LYS A 129 8.86 32.58 -4.25
CA LYS A 129 8.43 31.81 -3.07
C LYS A 129 7.15 31.03 -3.33
N THR A 130 6.15 31.66 -3.94
CA THR A 130 4.89 30.99 -4.31
C THR A 130 5.13 29.87 -5.32
N LEU A 131 5.98 30.08 -6.32
CA LEU A 131 6.31 29.03 -7.28
C LEU A 131 7.03 27.85 -6.62
N ALA A 132 7.99 28.12 -5.74
CA ALA A 132 8.70 27.09 -4.99
C ALA A 132 7.76 26.31 -4.04
N ALA A 133 6.82 27.00 -3.39
CA ALA A 133 5.84 26.38 -2.51
C ALA A 133 4.83 25.50 -3.28
N LYS A 134 4.46 25.88 -4.51
CA LYS A 134 3.64 25.04 -5.41
C LYS A 134 4.38 23.82 -5.95
N ASP A 135 5.72 23.86 -6.01
CA ASP A 135 6.58 22.74 -6.44
C ASP A 135 7.03 21.86 -5.25
N MET A 136 6.39 22.04 -4.10
CA MET A 136 6.55 21.26 -2.87
C MET A 136 5.23 20.57 -2.53
N ALA A 137 5.29 19.32 -2.07
CA ALA A 137 4.11 18.59 -1.63
C ALA A 137 4.41 17.63 -0.49
N PHE A 138 3.35 17.20 0.19
CA PHE A 138 3.45 16.29 1.33
C PHE A 138 2.56 15.07 1.15
N ALA A 139 3.08 13.90 1.50
CA ALA A 139 2.28 12.69 1.65
C ALA A 139 2.28 12.31 3.14
N PHE A 140 1.12 12.30 3.76
CA PHE A 140 0.97 12.00 5.18
C PHE A 140 0.51 10.57 5.37
N ASP A 141 1.24 9.80 6.17
CA ASP A 141 0.60 8.71 6.90
C ASP A 141 -0.44 9.28 7.90
N ILE A 142 -1.34 8.44 8.39
CA ILE A 142 -2.46 8.84 9.23
C ILE A 142 -2.25 8.38 10.67
N ASP A 143 -2.01 7.09 10.87
CA ASP A 143 -2.04 6.45 12.19
C ASP A 143 -0.67 6.60 12.85
N GLY A 144 -0.59 7.42 13.90
CA GLY A 144 0.68 7.80 14.53
C GLY A 144 1.24 9.14 14.03
N VAL A 145 0.65 9.74 12.99
CA VAL A 145 1.05 11.06 12.45
C VAL A 145 -0.04 12.12 12.67
N LEU A 146 -1.29 11.81 12.30
CA LEU A 146 -2.43 12.71 12.41
C LEU A 146 -3.37 12.30 13.55
N VAL A 147 -3.48 11.00 13.80
CA VAL A 147 -4.39 10.43 14.81
C VAL A 147 -3.79 9.18 15.47
N HIS A 148 -4.31 8.85 16.66
CA HIS A 148 -4.18 7.54 17.30
C HIS A 148 -5.56 6.90 17.39
N GLY A 149 -5.91 6.02 16.45
CA GLY A 149 -7.30 5.58 16.32
C GLY A 149 -8.20 6.78 15.99
N ASP A 150 -9.10 7.15 16.91
CA ASP A 150 -9.96 8.33 16.75
C ASP A 150 -9.46 9.57 17.51
N ARG A 151 -8.34 9.44 18.25
CA ARG A 151 -7.76 10.54 19.01
C ARG A 151 -6.86 11.42 18.13
N LEU A 152 -7.19 12.70 18.02
CA LEU A 152 -6.40 13.69 17.29
C LEU A 152 -4.98 13.86 17.86
N ILE A 153 -3.99 14.00 16.97
CA ILE A 153 -2.67 14.57 17.26
C ILE A 153 -2.71 16.07 16.92
N PRO A 154 -2.66 16.99 17.91
CA PRO A 154 -2.87 18.43 17.68
C PRO A 154 -1.90 19.04 16.66
N GLU A 155 -0.64 18.61 16.67
CA GLU A 155 0.40 19.07 15.75
C GLU A 155 0.09 18.70 14.29
N GLY A 156 -0.49 17.51 14.07
CA GLY A 156 -0.94 17.06 12.76
C GLY A 156 -2.05 17.96 12.20
N LYS A 157 -3.04 18.32 13.03
CA LYS A 157 -4.08 19.29 12.65
C LYS A 157 -3.47 20.64 12.28
N ARG A 158 -2.55 21.16 13.12
CA ARG A 158 -1.89 22.44 12.86
C ARG A 158 -1.13 22.43 11.53
N ALA A 159 -0.41 21.34 11.24
CA ALA A 159 0.30 21.19 9.98
C ALA A 159 -0.66 21.26 8.78
N LEU A 160 -1.81 20.59 8.85
CA LEU A 160 -2.80 20.62 7.78
C LEU A 160 -3.47 22.00 7.61
N GLU A 161 -3.70 22.76 8.68
CA GLU A 161 -4.18 24.14 8.57
C GLU A 161 -3.19 25.02 7.80
N ILE A 162 -1.90 24.89 8.12
CA ILE A 162 -0.83 25.60 7.40
C ILE A 162 -0.84 25.23 5.92
N LEU A 163 -0.92 23.94 5.59
CA LEU A 163 -0.97 23.49 4.20
C LEU A 163 -2.26 23.89 3.48
N ASN A 164 -3.36 24.12 4.20
CA ASN A 164 -4.64 24.54 3.63
C ASN A 164 -4.81 26.06 3.49
N GLY A 165 -3.75 26.84 3.72
CA GLY A 165 -3.74 28.29 3.45
C GLY A 165 -3.48 29.15 4.67
N ASP A 166 -3.39 28.57 5.88
CA ASP A 166 -2.94 29.30 7.07
C ASP A 166 -1.41 29.41 7.14
N ASN A 167 -0.83 29.92 6.06
CA ASN A 167 0.58 30.19 5.90
C ASN A 167 0.79 31.62 5.36
N GLU A 168 2.03 32.12 5.44
CA GLU A 168 2.38 33.50 5.06
C GLU A 168 2.06 33.85 3.60
N LEU A 169 1.90 32.84 2.73
CA LEU A 169 1.59 33.03 1.31
C LEU A 169 0.08 32.99 1.03
N GLY A 170 -0.74 32.54 1.98
CA GLY A 170 -2.18 32.39 1.81
C GLY A 170 -2.58 31.39 0.71
N ILE A 171 -1.69 30.45 0.37
CA ILE A 171 -1.91 29.45 -0.69
C ILE A 171 -2.08 28.06 -0.10
N LYS A 172 -2.80 27.19 -0.80
CA LYS A 172 -2.78 25.77 -0.48
C LYS A 172 -1.47 25.14 -0.96
N ILE A 173 -0.83 24.36 -0.11
CA ILE A 173 0.31 23.51 -0.47
C ILE A 173 -0.24 22.09 -0.71
N PRO A 174 0.07 21.48 -1.86
CA PRO A 174 -0.42 20.16 -2.22
C PRO A 174 -0.06 19.12 -1.17
N HIS A 175 -1.05 18.32 -0.78
CA HIS A 175 -0.82 17.17 0.08
C HIS A 175 -1.80 16.06 -0.22
N ILE A 176 -1.39 14.83 0.06
CA ILE A 176 -2.22 13.63 0.00
C ILE A 176 -2.10 12.85 1.30
N PHE A 177 -3.05 11.95 1.54
CA PHE A 177 -3.01 10.98 2.63
C PHE A 177 -2.71 9.61 2.06
N LEU A 178 -1.64 8.99 2.55
CA LEU A 178 -1.15 7.69 2.11
C LEU A 178 -1.03 6.76 3.32
N THR A 179 -2.05 5.93 3.54
CA THR A 179 -2.14 5.06 4.71
C THR A 179 -2.12 3.58 4.33
N ASN A 180 -1.50 2.77 5.18
CA ASN A 180 -1.68 1.31 5.13
C ASN A 180 -2.95 0.84 5.87
N GLY A 181 -3.66 1.76 6.55
CA GLY A 181 -4.97 1.51 7.13
C GLY A 181 -6.03 1.16 6.07
N SER A 182 -6.96 0.29 6.43
CA SER A 182 -7.94 -0.32 5.52
C SER A 182 -9.27 -0.63 6.21
N GLY A 183 -10.23 -1.15 5.44
CA GLY A 183 -11.40 -1.85 5.97
C GLY A 183 -12.71 -1.07 5.86
N LYS A 184 -12.66 0.19 5.42
CA LYS A 184 -13.82 1.04 5.15
C LYS A 184 -13.70 1.66 3.76
N PRO A 185 -14.82 2.00 3.10
CA PRO A 185 -14.80 2.84 1.91
C PRO A 185 -14.09 4.18 2.17
N GLU A 186 -13.37 4.69 1.17
CA GLU A 186 -12.59 5.93 1.28
C GLU A 186 -13.47 7.10 1.72
N ALA A 187 -14.68 7.21 1.19
CA ALA A 187 -15.61 8.28 1.55
C ALA A 187 -15.94 8.29 3.05
N ALA A 188 -16.22 7.12 3.64
CA ALA A 188 -16.52 7.00 5.06
C ALA A 188 -15.28 7.31 5.92
N ARG A 189 -14.08 6.89 5.48
CA ARG A 189 -12.83 7.21 6.19
C ARG A 189 -12.48 8.69 6.09
N CYS A 190 -12.67 9.32 4.92
CA CYS A 190 -12.47 10.76 4.72
C CYS A 190 -13.44 11.58 5.57
N GLU A 191 -14.70 11.19 5.69
CA GLU A 191 -15.68 11.86 6.55
C GLU A 191 -15.29 11.76 8.03
N GLN A 192 -14.87 10.57 8.48
CA GLN A 192 -14.36 10.38 9.84
C GLN A 192 -13.15 11.27 10.11
N LEU A 193 -12.15 11.26 9.23
CA LEU A 193 -10.93 12.04 9.38
C LEU A 193 -11.22 13.54 9.33
N SER A 194 -12.14 13.98 8.47
CA SER A 194 -12.55 15.38 8.38
C SER A 194 -13.15 15.89 9.68
N ARG A 195 -13.97 15.07 10.35
CA ARG A 195 -14.56 15.41 11.66
C ARG A 195 -13.49 15.52 12.75
N ILE A 196 -12.54 14.60 12.79
CA ILE A 196 -11.47 14.58 13.81
C ILE A 196 -10.53 15.79 13.63
N LEU A 197 -10.11 16.06 12.39
CA LEU A 197 -9.20 17.16 12.07
C LEU A 197 -9.89 18.52 12.10
N GLY A 198 -11.20 18.58 11.88
CA GLY A 198 -11.95 19.82 11.67
C GLY A 198 -11.63 20.50 10.33
N ASN A 199 -11.08 19.75 9.37
CA ASN A 199 -10.72 20.21 8.03
C ASN A 199 -11.24 19.21 6.98
N PRO A 200 -11.77 19.66 5.83
CA PRO A 200 -12.26 18.76 4.80
C PRO A 200 -11.15 17.89 4.20
N VAL A 201 -11.37 16.56 4.19
CA VAL A 201 -10.54 15.57 3.49
C VAL A 201 -11.33 15.05 2.29
N SER A 202 -10.72 15.12 1.10
CA SER A 202 -11.33 14.67 -0.15
C SER A 202 -10.85 13.26 -0.47
N THR A 203 -11.74 12.43 -1.03
CA THR A 203 -11.36 11.11 -1.55
C THR A 203 -10.38 11.21 -2.73
N GLU A 204 -10.30 12.36 -3.40
CA GLU A 204 -9.36 12.61 -4.51
C GLU A 204 -7.91 12.79 -4.06
N GLN A 205 -7.66 12.96 -2.75
CA GLN A 205 -6.31 13.05 -2.17
C GLN A 205 -6.05 11.94 -1.15
N PHE A 206 -6.83 10.87 -1.15
CA PHE A 206 -6.83 9.84 -0.11
C PHE A 206 -6.56 8.46 -0.69
N ILE A 207 -5.55 7.78 -0.15
CA ILE A 207 -5.11 6.45 -0.60
C ILE A 207 -5.04 5.52 0.60
N GLN A 208 -5.84 4.46 0.57
CA GLN A 208 -5.77 3.35 1.51
C GLN A 208 -4.97 2.20 0.90
N SER A 209 -4.57 1.24 1.74
CA SER A 209 -3.79 0.07 1.28
C SER A 209 -4.48 -0.73 0.17
N HIS A 210 -5.82 -0.86 0.21
CA HIS A 210 -6.58 -1.58 -0.82
C HIS A 210 -6.94 -0.73 -2.05
N THR A 211 -6.75 0.60 -2.04
CA THR A 211 -7.15 1.47 -3.16
C THR A 211 -6.47 1.08 -4.48
N PRO A 212 -5.15 0.80 -4.53
CA PRO A 212 -4.50 0.34 -5.76
C PRO A 212 -5.00 -1.03 -6.25
N MET A 213 -5.57 -1.85 -5.37
CA MET A 213 -6.09 -3.18 -5.75
C MET A 213 -7.38 -3.09 -6.58
N SER A 214 -7.99 -1.92 -6.71
CA SER A 214 -9.16 -1.71 -7.57
C SER A 214 -8.88 -2.06 -9.05
N ALA A 215 -7.62 -1.93 -9.49
CA ALA A 215 -7.22 -2.34 -10.84
C ALA A 215 -7.38 -3.85 -11.09
N LEU A 216 -7.35 -4.68 -10.04
CA LEU A 216 -7.52 -6.13 -10.17
C LEU A 216 -8.93 -6.54 -10.60
N ALA A 217 -9.92 -5.64 -10.51
CA ALA A 217 -11.29 -5.88 -10.99
C ALA A 217 -11.37 -6.09 -12.51
N GLU A 218 -10.36 -5.63 -13.27
CA GLU A 218 -10.27 -5.89 -14.71
C GLU A 218 -9.76 -7.30 -15.05
N TYR A 219 -9.07 -7.95 -14.10
CA TYR A 219 -8.40 -9.23 -14.32
C TYR A 219 -9.16 -10.43 -13.76
N TYR A 220 -9.97 -10.22 -12.73
CA TYR A 220 -10.65 -11.31 -12.00
C TYR A 220 -12.16 -11.08 -11.95
N ASP A 221 -12.92 -12.15 -12.23
CA ASP A 221 -14.38 -12.10 -12.22
C ASP A 221 -14.93 -12.47 -10.83
N THR A 222 -14.47 -13.62 -10.31
CA THR A 222 -14.87 -14.14 -9.00
C THR A 222 -13.73 -14.08 -7.99
N VAL A 223 -13.88 -13.31 -6.91
CA VAL A 223 -12.82 -13.10 -5.93
C VAL A 223 -13.27 -13.40 -4.50
N LEU A 224 -12.37 -13.99 -3.71
CA LEU A 224 -12.51 -14.02 -2.26
C LEU A 224 -11.91 -12.74 -1.68
N VAL A 225 -12.71 -11.93 -1.00
CA VAL A 225 -12.26 -10.71 -0.32
C VAL A 225 -12.23 -10.95 1.19
N VAL A 226 -11.05 -10.80 1.79
CA VAL A 226 -10.78 -11.11 3.20
C VAL A 226 -10.50 -9.84 4.00
N GLY A 227 -11.02 -9.81 5.23
CA GLY A 227 -10.77 -8.76 6.21
C GLY A 227 -11.86 -7.71 6.33
N GLY A 228 -11.61 -6.75 7.23
CA GLY A 228 -12.47 -5.61 7.49
C GLY A 228 -13.50 -5.88 8.59
N GLU A 229 -13.95 -4.80 9.23
CA GLU A 229 -15.01 -4.88 10.24
C GLU A 229 -16.33 -5.23 9.57
N ASN A 230 -17.08 -6.15 10.18
CA ASN A 230 -18.39 -6.58 9.69
C ASN A 230 -18.41 -6.95 8.21
N TYR A 231 -17.26 -7.40 7.66
CA TYR A 231 -17.10 -7.78 6.26
C TYR A 231 -17.42 -6.64 5.28
N GLN A 232 -17.24 -5.39 5.71
CA GLN A 232 -17.42 -4.19 4.89
C GLN A 232 -16.50 -4.14 3.66
N CYS A 233 -15.43 -4.93 3.64
CA CYS A 233 -14.59 -5.09 2.46
C CYS A 233 -15.37 -5.60 1.23
N ARG A 234 -16.52 -6.27 1.41
CA ARG A 234 -17.43 -6.57 0.29
C ARG A 234 -17.89 -5.28 -0.41
N GLU A 235 -18.32 -4.28 0.36
CA GLU A 235 -18.83 -3.03 -0.19
C GLU A 235 -17.71 -2.22 -0.85
N VAL A 236 -16.50 -2.24 -0.27
CA VAL A 236 -15.30 -1.67 -0.90
C VAL A 236 -15.03 -2.32 -2.25
N ALA A 237 -15.03 -3.66 -2.33
CA ALA A 237 -14.81 -4.36 -3.59
C ALA A 237 -15.91 -4.05 -4.63
N LYS A 238 -17.17 -3.93 -4.23
CA LYS A 238 -18.26 -3.51 -5.13
C LYS A 238 -18.00 -2.11 -5.71
N LEU A 239 -17.56 -1.17 -4.87
CA LEU A 239 -17.25 0.21 -5.30
C LEU A 239 -16.09 0.25 -6.31
N TYR A 240 -15.14 -0.68 -6.20
CA TYR A 240 -14.05 -0.84 -7.16
C TYR A 240 -14.44 -1.55 -8.45
N GLY A 241 -15.66 -2.07 -8.55
CA GLY A 241 -16.17 -2.70 -9.77
C GLY A 241 -15.95 -4.21 -9.87
N PHE A 242 -15.54 -4.89 -8.78
CA PHE A 242 -15.54 -6.35 -8.77
C PHE A 242 -16.97 -6.89 -8.93
N LYS A 243 -17.12 -7.92 -9.76
CA LYS A 243 -18.43 -8.43 -10.19
C LYS A 243 -18.98 -9.50 -9.25
N ASP A 244 -18.23 -10.59 -9.05
CA ASP A 244 -18.61 -11.64 -8.13
C ASP A 244 -17.69 -11.67 -6.91
N ILE A 245 -18.23 -11.24 -5.78
CA ILE A 245 -17.48 -11.05 -4.54
C ILE A 245 -17.97 -12.06 -3.52
N ILE A 246 -17.04 -12.86 -3.02
CA ILE A 246 -17.25 -13.81 -1.94
C ILE A 246 -16.48 -13.30 -0.72
N VAL A 247 -17.07 -13.41 0.46
CA VAL A 247 -16.36 -13.17 1.74
C VAL A 247 -16.37 -14.44 2.59
N PRO A 248 -15.45 -14.59 3.56
CA PRO A 248 -15.34 -15.80 4.39
C PRO A 248 -16.66 -16.26 5.01
N ASN A 249 -17.51 -15.32 5.44
CA ASN A 249 -18.83 -15.64 6.00
C ASN A 249 -19.76 -16.37 5.03
N ASP A 250 -19.69 -16.09 3.72
CA ASP A 250 -20.51 -16.81 2.73
C ASP A 250 -20.19 -18.29 2.76
N ILE A 251 -18.88 -18.60 2.83
CA ILE A 251 -18.36 -19.96 2.83
C ILE A 251 -18.71 -20.67 4.14
N VAL A 252 -18.54 -19.99 5.28
CA VAL A 252 -18.95 -20.54 6.59
C VAL A 252 -20.45 -20.82 6.64
N ALA A 253 -21.28 -19.93 6.08
CA ALA A 253 -22.72 -20.13 6.02
C ALA A 253 -23.11 -21.37 5.20
N SER A 254 -22.36 -21.67 4.13
CA SER A 254 -22.57 -22.86 3.30
C SER A 254 -21.94 -24.13 3.86
N ILE A 255 -20.76 -24.03 4.46
CA ILE A 255 -19.94 -25.15 4.92
C ILE A 255 -19.56 -24.89 6.39
N PRO A 256 -20.47 -25.11 7.36
CA PRO A 256 -20.21 -24.79 8.75
C PRO A 256 -19.01 -25.54 9.35
N THR A 257 -18.63 -26.67 8.75
CA THR A 257 -17.49 -27.50 9.18
C THR A 257 -16.13 -27.01 8.66
N ILE A 258 -16.08 -25.95 7.84
CA ILE A 258 -14.83 -25.53 7.19
C ILE A 258 -13.78 -25.00 8.17
N SER A 259 -14.21 -24.40 9.28
CA SER A 259 -13.32 -23.92 10.34
C SER A 259 -13.69 -24.61 11.65
N PRO A 260 -12.87 -25.58 12.12
CA PRO A 260 -13.18 -26.34 13.33
C PRO A 260 -13.11 -25.48 14.61
N LEU A 261 -12.45 -24.31 14.54
CA LEU A 261 -12.27 -23.40 15.67
C LEU A 261 -13.34 -22.31 15.73
N LYS A 262 -14.24 -22.24 14.75
CA LYS A 262 -15.31 -21.24 14.76
C LYS A 262 -16.41 -21.64 15.74
N GLU A 263 -16.35 -21.10 16.95
CA GLU A 263 -17.33 -21.39 18.00
C GLU A 263 -18.69 -20.73 17.73
N PHE A 264 -18.69 -19.50 17.20
CA PHE A 264 -19.91 -18.71 17.01
C PHE A 264 -20.04 -18.16 15.59
N PHE A 265 -21.24 -18.29 15.03
CA PHE A 265 -21.66 -17.61 13.81
C PHE A 265 -22.92 -16.79 14.11
N THR A 266 -22.78 -15.47 14.22
CA THR A 266 -23.84 -14.62 14.75
C THR A 266 -25.02 -14.49 13.78
N ALA A 267 -26.19 -14.07 14.27
CA ALA A 267 -27.34 -13.81 13.41
C ALA A 267 -27.05 -12.71 12.37
N GLU A 268 -26.29 -11.68 12.75
CA GLU A 268 -25.85 -10.60 11.85
C GLU A 268 -24.91 -11.11 10.75
N GLN A 269 -23.94 -11.97 11.09
CA GLN A 269 -23.05 -12.60 10.13
C GLN A 269 -23.84 -13.46 9.13
N ARG A 270 -24.82 -14.25 9.60
CA ARG A 270 -25.72 -15.02 8.72
C ARG A 270 -26.55 -14.13 7.82
N ALA A 271 -27.12 -13.05 8.35
CA ALA A 271 -27.99 -12.13 7.61
C ALA A 271 -27.25 -11.40 6.49
N THR A 272 -25.94 -11.17 6.65
CA THR A 272 -25.07 -10.51 5.66
C THR A 272 -24.34 -11.50 4.75
N SER A 273 -24.54 -12.81 4.94
CA SER A 273 -23.95 -13.86 4.11
C SER A 273 -24.80 -14.15 2.87
N THR A 274 -24.15 -14.49 1.78
CA THR A 274 -24.75 -14.97 0.53
C THR A 274 -24.26 -16.40 0.27
N PRO A 275 -24.78 -17.41 0.99
CA PRO A 275 -24.32 -18.80 0.87
C PRO A 275 -24.59 -19.36 -0.53
N ARG A 276 -23.66 -20.17 -1.03
CA ARG A 276 -23.69 -20.83 -2.35
C ARG A 276 -23.20 -22.27 -2.26
N ASP A 277 -23.42 -23.04 -3.32
CA ASP A 277 -22.77 -24.34 -3.49
C ASP A 277 -21.33 -24.16 -3.97
N PHE A 278 -20.41 -23.98 -3.03
CA PHE A 278 -18.99 -23.71 -3.33
C PHE A 278 -18.24 -24.89 -3.97
N SER A 279 -18.85 -26.07 -4.07
CA SER A 279 -18.30 -27.18 -4.87
C SER A 279 -18.39 -26.93 -6.38
N LYS A 280 -19.12 -25.89 -6.79
CA LYS A 280 -19.36 -25.50 -8.19
C LYS A 280 -18.88 -24.09 -8.51
N VAL A 281 -18.30 -23.38 -7.54
CA VAL A 281 -17.84 -22.01 -7.69
C VAL A 281 -16.33 -22.02 -7.85
N LYS A 282 -15.86 -21.49 -8.97
CA LYS A 282 -14.44 -21.23 -9.21
C LYS A 282 -14.11 -19.84 -8.66
N ILE A 283 -13.14 -19.76 -7.75
CA ILE A 283 -12.61 -18.50 -7.22
C ILE A 283 -11.29 -18.20 -7.93
N ASP A 284 -11.19 -17.06 -8.62
CA ASP A 284 -10.05 -16.73 -9.46
C ASP A 284 -8.87 -16.15 -8.67
N ALA A 285 -9.14 -15.42 -7.59
CA ALA A 285 -8.10 -14.80 -6.76
C ALA A 285 -8.55 -14.56 -5.31
N ILE A 286 -7.57 -14.48 -4.41
CA ILE A 286 -7.75 -14.11 -3.01
C ILE A 286 -7.22 -12.69 -2.79
N LEU A 287 -8.07 -11.80 -2.30
CA LEU A 287 -7.76 -10.40 -2.05
C LEU A 287 -7.89 -10.10 -0.55
N VAL A 288 -6.77 -9.99 0.15
CA VAL A 288 -6.75 -9.62 1.58
C VAL A 288 -6.72 -8.10 1.68
N PHE A 289 -7.91 -7.49 1.73
CA PHE A 289 -8.09 -6.03 1.73
C PHE A 289 -7.74 -5.38 3.06
N SER A 290 -7.97 -6.08 4.16
CA SER A 290 -7.75 -5.54 5.51
C SER A 290 -7.39 -6.65 6.50
N ASP A 291 -7.19 -6.30 7.76
CA ASP A 291 -6.96 -7.24 8.85
C ASP A 291 -8.15 -8.20 9.00
N SER A 292 -7.84 -9.50 9.10
CA SER A 292 -8.82 -10.52 9.47
C SER A 292 -9.33 -10.28 10.89
N ARG A 293 -10.63 -10.54 11.13
CA ARG A 293 -11.23 -10.54 12.47
C ARG A 293 -11.40 -11.95 13.05
N ASP A 294 -11.09 -12.98 12.28
CA ASP A 294 -11.17 -14.40 12.65
C ASP A 294 -10.03 -15.15 11.94
N TYR A 295 -8.82 -15.04 12.50
CA TYR A 295 -7.59 -15.56 11.88
C TYR A 295 -7.71 -17.05 11.59
N ALA A 296 -8.26 -17.84 12.51
CA ALA A 296 -8.36 -19.28 12.35
C ALA A 296 -9.21 -19.65 11.13
N THR A 297 -10.39 -19.05 11.00
CA THR A 297 -11.30 -19.32 9.89
C THR A 297 -10.75 -18.81 8.55
N ASP A 298 -10.24 -17.58 8.53
CA ASP A 298 -9.76 -16.98 7.29
C ASP A 298 -8.49 -17.69 6.78
N LEU A 299 -7.56 -18.06 7.68
CA LEU A 299 -6.38 -18.85 7.31
C LEU A 299 -6.77 -20.23 6.76
N GLN A 300 -7.73 -20.91 7.40
CA GLN A 300 -8.19 -22.23 6.93
C GLN A 300 -8.80 -22.16 5.54
N ILE A 301 -9.70 -21.20 5.28
CA ILE A 301 -10.32 -20.98 3.97
C ILE A 301 -9.26 -20.68 2.91
N ILE A 302 -8.31 -19.78 3.22
CA ILE A 302 -7.22 -19.43 2.30
C ILE A 302 -6.36 -20.66 1.99
N MET A 303 -5.99 -21.46 3.01
CA MET A 303 -5.19 -22.67 2.83
C MET A 303 -5.89 -23.74 1.98
N ASP A 304 -7.21 -23.88 2.10
CA ASP A 304 -8.00 -24.79 1.28
C ASP A 304 -8.03 -24.32 -0.17
N LEU A 305 -8.23 -23.02 -0.42
CA LEU A 305 -8.21 -22.45 -1.76
C LEU A 305 -6.83 -22.54 -2.43
N LEU A 306 -5.76 -22.21 -1.72
CA LEU A 306 -4.39 -22.31 -2.24
C LEU A 306 -3.97 -23.75 -2.59
N GLN A 307 -4.70 -24.75 -2.10
CA GLN A 307 -4.49 -26.16 -2.41
C GLN A 307 -5.57 -26.78 -3.31
N SER A 308 -6.60 -26.01 -3.65
CA SER A 308 -7.72 -26.47 -4.47
C SER A 308 -7.33 -26.71 -5.92
N GLU A 309 -8.11 -27.53 -6.60
CA GLU A 309 -8.09 -27.65 -8.05
C GLU A 309 -8.86 -26.46 -8.65
N ASP A 310 -8.14 -25.61 -9.39
CA ASP A 310 -8.68 -24.45 -10.12
C ASP A 310 -9.58 -23.52 -9.28
N GLY A 311 -9.23 -23.31 -8.01
CA GLY A 311 -9.94 -22.37 -7.13
C GLY A 311 -11.30 -22.87 -6.60
N VAL A 312 -11.61 -24.17 -6.73
CA VAL A 312 -12.90 -24.74 -6.31
C VAL A 312 -12.79 -25.39 -4.92
N LEU A 313 -13.55 -24.87 -3.95
CA LEU A 313 -13.54 -25.41 -2.58
C LEU A 313 -14.00 -26.87 -2.51
N GLY A 314 -13.39 -27.64 -1.61
CA GLY A 314 -13.65 -29.08 -1.43
C GLY A 314 -12.88 -29.99 -2.38
N THR A 315 -12.08 -29.42 -3.29
CA THR A 315 -11.16 -30.16 -4.16
C THR A 315 -9.72 -30.07 -3.63
N ARG A 316 -8.81 -30.89 -4.18
CA ARG A 316 -7.37 -30.79 -3.90
C ARG A 316 -6.58 -31.04 -5.18
N ALA A 317 -5.81 -30.05 -5.61
CA ALA A 317 -4.97 -30.17 -6.80
C ALA A 317 -3.92 -31.28 -6.63
N LYS A 318 -3.64 -32.00 -7.73
CA LYS A 318 -2.53 -32.97 -7.78
C LYS A 318 -1.16 -32.30 -7.62
N ASP A 319 -1.05 -31.07 -8.12
CA ASP A 319 0.10 -30.20 -7.93
C ASP A 319 -0.37 -28.81 -7.47
N PRO A 320 -0.61 -28.63 -6.16
CA PRO A 320 -1.06 -27.36 -5.59
C PRO A 320 -0.12 -26.19 -5.87
N VAL A 321 1.18 -26.45 -6.06
CA VAL A 321 2.18 -25.39 -6.20
C VAL A 321 2.07 -24.73 -7.57
N SER A 322 1.81 -25.51 -8.63
CA SER A 322 1.70 -25.00 -10.00
C SER A 322 0.30 -24.50 -10.35
N GLN A 323 -0.73 -24.99 -9.66
CA GLN A 323 -2.15 -24.68 -9.93
C GLN A 323 -2.79 -23.69 -8.93
N ARG A 324 -2.03 -23.21 -7.94
CA ARG A 324 -2.54 -22.24 -6.96
C ARG A 324 -3.10 -21.00 -7.64
N ILE A 325 -4.20 -20.50 -7.10
CA ILE A 325 -4.73 -19.19 -7.43
C ILE A 325 -3.86 -18.09 -6.79
N PRO A 326 -3.79 -16.90 -7.41
CA PRO A 326 -3.03 -15.78 -6.87
C PRO A 326 -3.64 -15.24 -5.57
N ILE A 327 -2.77 -14.81 -4.66
CA ILE A 327 -3.13 -14.13 -3.41
C ILE A 327 -2.44 -12.78 -3.31
N TYR A 328 -3.24 -11.77 -2.94
CA TYR A 328 -2.81 -10.39 -2.82
C TYR A 328 -3.07 -9.86 -1.40
N PHE A 329 -2.09 -9.16 -0.84
CA PHE A 329 -2.22 -8.43 0.42
C PHE A 329 -2.19 -6.94 0.14
N SER A 330 -3.07 -6.19 0.80
CA SER A 330 -3.13 -4.74 0.64
C SER A 330 -1.95 -4.02 1.29
N GLN A 331 -1.31 -4.61 2.30
CA GLN A 331 -0.16 -4.03 3.01
C GLN A 331 0.73 -5.08 3.70
N GLY A 332 1.94 -4.66 4.11
CA GLY A 332 2.96 -5.54 4.70
C GLY A 332 3.42 -5.21 6.13
N ASP A 333 2.83 -4.22 6.79
CA ASP A 333 3.18 -3.76 8.14
C ASP A 333 2.87 -4.83 9.19
N LEU A 334 3.88 -5.13 10.02
CA LEU A 334 3.72 -6.09 11.12
C LEU A 334 2.90 -5.51 12.25
N LEU A 335 3.14 -4.24 12.56
CA LEU A 335 2.58 -3.53 13.70
C LEU A 335 1.97 -2.21 13.26
N CYS A 336 0.89 -1.81 13.92
CA CYS A 336 0.24 -0.52 13.74
C CYS A 336 0.03 0.20 15.09
N PRO A 337 0.21 1.53 15.15
CA PRO A 337 -0.22 2.34 16.28
C PRO A 337 -1.75 2.32 16.43
N THR A 338 -2.23 2.23 17.67
CA THR A 338 -3.64 2.39 18.00
C THR A 338 -3.77 3.27 19.26
N GLU A 339 -4.94 3.31 19.88
CA GLU A 339 -5.11 3.94 21.19
C GLU A 339 -4.36 3.20 22.31
N HIS A 340 -3.92 1.96 22.07
CA HIS A 340 -3.15 1.18 23.03
C HIS A 340 -1.73 1.76 23.20
N PRO A 341 -1.13 1.76 24.41
CA PRO A 341 0.23 2.30 24.65
C PRO A 341 1.37 1.64 23.87
N THR A 342 1.12 0.50 23.23
CA THR A 342 2.11 -0.25 22.46
C THR A 342 1.49 -0.74 21.16
N PRO A 343 2.22 -0.71 20.03
CA PRO A 343 1.69 -1.08 18.70
C PRO A 343 1.08 -2.49 18.66
N ARG A 344 -0.05 -2.64 17.96
CA ARG A 344 -0.78 -3.91 17.80
C ARG A 344 -0.41 -4.60 16.50
N MET A 345 -0.65 -5.91 16.42
CA MET A 345 -0.44 -6.66 15.18
C MET A 345 -1.34 -6.12 14.06
N SER A 346 -0.80 -6.10 12.84
CA SER A 346 -1.50 -5.72 11.62
C SER A 346 -1.38 -6.80 10.53
N GLN A 347 -1.82 -6.52 9.30
CA GLN A 347 -2.01 -7.52 8.25
C GLN A 347 -0.70 -8.23 7.88
N GLY A 348 0.45 -7.56 8.02
CA GLY A 348 1.75 -8.19 7.83
C GLY A 348 1.99 -9.37 8.78
N THR A 349 1.48 -9.32 10.01
CA THR A 349 1.54 -10.46 10.95
C THR A 349 0.65 -11.61 10.49
N PHE A 350 -0.58 -11.32 10.05
CA PHE A 350 -1.49 -12.32 9.46
C PHE A 350 -0.85 -12.99 8.23
N ARG A 351 -0.26 -12.19 7.36
CA ARG A 351 0.46 -12.63 6.16
C ARG A 351 1.61 -13.57 6.52
N ILE A 352 2.48 -13.19 7.46
CA ILE A 352 3.60 -14.05 7.89
C ILE A 352 3.09 -15.36 8.48
N ALA A 353 2.02 -15.33 9.29
CA ALA A 353 1.42 -16.54 9.83
C ALA A 353 0.94 -17.48 8.71
N LEU A 354 0.25 -16.94 7.70
CA LEU A 354 -0.17 -17.73 6.53
C LEU A 354 1.04 -18.33 5.79
N GLU A 355 2.06 -17.53 5.51
CA GLU A 355 3.25 -18.01 4.78
C GLU A 355 3.94 -19.14 5.53
N ALA A 356 4.11 -19.01 6.85
CA ALA A 356 4.73 -20.03 7.69
C ALA A 356 3.89 -21.32 7.73
N ILE A 357 2.56 -21.19 7.85
CA ILE A 357 1.62 -22.32 7.78
C ILE A 357 1.71 -23.00 6.41
N TYR A 358 1.68 -22.22 5.33
CA TYR A 358 1.77 -22.72 3.97
C TYR A 358 3.08 -23.47 3.71
N LYS A 359 4.22 -22.90 4.11
CA LYS A 359 5.53 -23.53 4.01
C LYS A 359 5.60 -24.83 4.81
N SER A 360 5.08 -24.82 6.04
CA SER A 360 5.07 -26.01 6.91
C SER A 360 4.23 -27.16 6.33
N ILE A 361 3.10 -26.85 5.68
CA ILE A 361 2.18 -27.85 5.13
C ILE A 361 2.63 -28.34 3.75
N THR A 362 3.09 -27.43 2.89
CA THR A 362 3.37 -27.73 1.47
C THR A 362 4.84 -28.00 1.18
N GLY A 363 5.74 -27.60 2.08
CA GLY A 363 7.19 -27.68 1.92
C GLY A 363 7.79 -26.62 0.99
N VAL A 364 6.99 -25.68 0.46
CA VAL A 364 7.46 -24.60 -0.42
C VAL A 364 7.00 -23.23 0.05
N GLU A 365 7.76 -22.20 -0.28
CA GLU A 365 7.39 -20.82 0.04
C GLU A 365 6.14 -20.40 -0.73
N LEU A 366 5.27 -19.63 -0.06
CA LEU A 366 4.08 -19.07 -0.68
C LEU A 366 4.48 -18.00 -1.69
N GLU A 367 3.94 -18.09 -2.91
CA GLU A 367 4.00 -16.98 -3.86
C GLU A 367 2.80 -16.07 -3.64
N ARG A 368 3.07 -14.77 -3.54
CA ARG A 368 2.09 -13.74 -3.22
C ARG A 368 2.50 -12.39 -3.78
N VAL A 369 1.54 -11.48 -3.80
CA VAL A 369 1.76 -10.07 -4.12
C VAL A 369 1.37 -9.20 -2.92
N VAL A 370 2.15 -8.18 -2.63
CA VAL A 370 1.91 -7.25 -1.52
C VAL A 370 1.88 -5.84 -2.11
N TYR A 371 0.82 -5.11 -1.77
CA TYR A 371 0.67 -3.67 -2.00
C TYR A 371 1.00 -2.92 -0.71
N GLY A 372 0.67 -1.63 -0.67
CA GLY A 372 0.89 -0.77 0.49
C GLY A 372 2.34 -0.34 0.59
N LYS A 373 2.61 0.59 1.50
CA LYS A 373 3.98 1.01 1.81
C LYS A 373 4.74 -0.20 2.39
N PRO A 374 6.03 -0.40 2.08
CA PRO A 374 6.91 0.47 1.28
C PRO A 374 6.97 0.15 -0.22
N GLU A 375 5.98 -0.56 -0.78
CA GLU A 375 6.06 -1.10 -2.15
C GLU A 375 5.97 0.01 -3.22
N THR A 376 6.79 -0.10 -4.26
CA THR A 376 6.92 0.92 -5.32
C THR A 376 5.59 1.19 -6.03
N ALA A 377 4.74 0.16 -6.20
CA ALA A 377 3.43 0.31 -6.83
C ALA A 377 2.54 1.32 -6.09
N THR A 378 2.59 1.34 -4.76
CA THR A 378 1.81 2.26 -3.94
C THR A 378 2.28 3.70 -4.08
N TYR A 379 3.59 3.94 -4.13
CA TYR A 379 4.14 5.29 -4.34
C TYR A 379 3.91 5.80 -5.77
N LYS A 380 3.98 4.91 -6.76
CA LYS A 380 3.65 5.28 -8.15
C LYS A 380 2.17 5.63 -8.31
N TYR A 381 1.28 4.93 -7.62
CA TYR A 381 -0.12 5.33 -7.56
C TYR A 381 -0.29 6.67 -6.83
N ALA A 382 0.49 6.91 -5.78
CA ALA A 382 0.50 8.19 -5.07
C ALA A 382 0.96 9.37 -5.95
N ASP A 383 1.90 9.18 -6.89
CA ASP A 383 2.26 10.19 -7.89
C ASP A 383 1.07 10.55 -8.79
N GLU A 384 0.31 9.56 -9.28
CA GLU A 384 -0.88 9.79 -10.12
C GLU A 384 -1.94 10.60 -9.38
N ILE A 385 -2.19 10.26 -8.12
CA ILE A 385 -3.13 10.98 -7.26
C ILE A 385 -2.62 12.38 -6.93
N MET A 386 -1.33 12.55 -6.65
CA MET A 386 -0.73 13.86 -6.40
C MET A 386 -0.83 14.78 -7.62
N ALA A 387 -0.54 14.26 -8.82
CA ALA A 387 -0.63 15.02 -10.07
C ALA A 387 -2.08 15.44 -10.39
N SER A 388 -3.05 14.54 -10.17
CA SER A 388 -4.47 14.86 -10.31
C SER A 388 -4.93 15.87 -9.25
N TRP A 389 -4.47 15.75 -8.01
CA TRP A 389 -4.81 16.69 -6.94
C TRP A 389 -4.23 18.09 -7.20
N MET A 390 -3.02 18.15 -7.76
CA MET A 390 -2.40 19.40 -8.25
C MET A 390 -3.27 20.10 -9.30
N GLU A 391 -3.87 19.34 -10.22
CA GLU A 391 -4.83 19.88 -11.18
C GLU A 391 -6.04 20.50 -10.45
N THR A 392 -6.61 19.79 -9.47
CA THR A 392 -7.76 20.26 -8.70
C THR A 392 -7.48 21.56 -7.93
N ILE A 393 -6.31 21.70 -7.30
CA ILE A 393 -6.04 22.86 -6.42
C ILE A 393 -5.27 24.01 -7.09
N HIS A 394 -4.56 23.74 -8.18
CA HIS A 394 -3.70 24.71 -8.88
C HIS A 394 -3.97 24.82 -10.39
N GLY A 395 -4.79 23.96 -10.98
CA GLY A 395 -5.10 23.97 -12.41
C GLY A 395 -3.98 23.42 -13.29
N GLU A 396 -3.01 22.71 -12.70
CA GLU A 396 -1.85 22.16 -13.39
C GLU A 396 -1.67 20.68 -13.04
N GLU A 397 -1.86 19.77 -14.01
CA GLU A 397 -1.60 18.34 -13.84
C GLU A 397 -0.08 18.08 -13.96
N LYS A 398 0.63 18.25 -12.84
CA LYS A 398 2.08 18.06 -12.77
C LYS A 398 2.48 17.52 -11.39
N LEU A 399 3.43 16.59 -11.38
CA LEU A 399 4.05 16.14 -10.14
C LEU A 399 5.02 17.19 -9.57
N PRO A 400 4.86 17.62 -8.31
CA PRO A 400 5.80 18.52 -7.63
C PRO A 400 7.19 17.89 -7.50
N LYS A 401 8.25 18.70 -7.63
CA LYS A 401 9.63 18.17 -7.53
C LYS A 401 10.03 17.74 -6.13
N ASN A 402 9.51 18.41 -5.10
CA ASN A 402 9.91 18.17 -3.72
C ASN A 402 8.75 17.56 -2.94
N ILE A 403 8.66 16.23 -2.94
CA ILE A 403 7.64 15.50 -2.18
C ILE A 403 8.26 15.01 -0.87
N TYR A 404 7.53 15.20 0.23
CA TYR A 404 7.94 14.80 1.58
C TYR A 404 6.96 13.76 2.13
N MET A 405 7.42 12.51 2.31
CA MET A 405 6.69 11.49 3.05
C MET A 405 6.83 11.76 4.54
N VAL A 406 5.72 12.04 5.22
CA VAL A 406 5.65 12.23 6.67
C VAL A 406 5.05 10.98 7.29
N GLY A 407 5.82 10.28 8.11
CA GLY A 407 5.44 8.98 8.65
C GLY A 407 6.07 8.69 10.00
N ASP A 408 5.52 7.71 10.71
CA ASP A 408 5.98 7.27 12.03
C ASP A 408 6.69 5.91 11.97
N ASN A 409 6.56 5.16 10.87
CA ASN A 409 7.09 3.81 10.74
C ASN A 409 8.31 3.76 9.79
N PRO A 410 9.54 3.57 10.33
CA PRO A 410 10.74 3.47 9.49
C PRO A 410 10.70 2.35 8.45
N ALA A 411 10.04 1.23 8.77
CA ALA A 411 9.97 0.04 7.91
C ALA A 411 8.91 0.15 6.80
N SER A 412 8.13 1.23 6.80
CA SER A 412 7.04 1.46 5.85
C SER A 412 7.18 2.83 5.18
N ASP A 413 6.98 3.92 5.92
CA ASP A 413 6.95 5.28 5.37
C ASP A 413 8.34 5.74 4.92
N ILE A 414 9.32 5.58 5.80
CA ILE A 414 10.65 6.17 5.60
C ILE A 414 11.43 5.37 4.57
N ILE A 415 11.46 4.05 4.68
CA ILE A 415 12.12 3.22 3.68
C ILE A 415 11.40 3.31 2.32
N GLY A 416 10.06 3.37 2.30
CA GLY A 416 9.28 3.52 1.08
C GLY A 416 9.57 4.84 0.36
N GLY A 417 9.50 5.96 1.08
CA GLY A 417 9.81 7.28 0.53
C GLY A 417 11.25 7.37 0.00
N ASN A 418 12.22 6.89 0.77
CA ASN A 418 13.63 6.89 0.34
C ASN A 418 13.89 6.00 -0.88
N ASN A 419 13.31 4.79 -0.93
CA ASN A 419 13.47 3.88 -2.07
C ASN A 419 12.85 4.45 -3.34
N TYR A 420 11.75 5.20 -3.22
CA TYR A 420 11.08 5.83 -4.35
C TYR A 420 11.77 7.13 -4.80
N GLY A 421 12.59 7.75 -3.94
CA GLY A 421 13.30 9.00 -4.21
C GLY A 421 12.59 10.26 -3.70
N TRP A 422 11.60 10.11 -2.82
CA TRP A 422 11.00 11.22 -2.09
C TRP A 422 11.86 11.60 -0.87
N ASN A 423 11.68 12.84 -0.40
CA ASN A 423 12.19 13.23 0.92
C ASN A 423 11.34 12.58 2.01
N THR A 424 11.91 12.41 3.21
CA THR A 424 11.19 11.74 4.32
C THR A 424 11.34 12.49 5.64
N CYS A 425 10.26 12.55 6.41
CA CYS A 425 10.19 13.13 7.74
C CYS A 425 9.65 12.08 8.73
N LEU A 426 10.51 11.56 9.60
CA LEU A 426 10.12 10.63 10.67
C LEU A 426 9.61 11.41 11.88
N VAL A 427 8.35 11.17 12.27
CA VAL A 427 7.76 11.69 13.51
C VAL A 427 7.95 10.72 14.67
N ARG A 428 7.85 11.19 15.92
CA ARG A 428 8.02 10.39 17.15
C ARG A 428 6.73 10.24 17.95
N THR A 429 5.61 10.33 17.25
CA THR A 429 4.28 10.24 17.84
C THR A 429 3.70 8.84 17.75
N GLY A 430 4.23 7.94 16.90
CA GLY A 430 3.66 6.62 16.60
C GLY A 430 4.51 5.41 17.01
N ALA A 431 4.75 4.50 16.05
CA ALA A 431 5.29 3.15 16.25
C ALA A 431 6.74 3.08 16.74
N SER A 432 7.48 4.20 16.67
CA SER A 432 8.89 4.32 17.07
C SER A 432 9.11 5.14 18.32
#